data_AF-A0A2B8BCP0-F1
#
_entry.id   AF-A0A2B8BCP0-F1
#
_cell.length_a   1.000
_cell.length_b   1.000
_cell.length_c   1.000
_cell.angle_alpha   90.00
_cell.angle_beta   90.00
_cell.angle_gamma   90.00
#
_symmetry.space_group_name_H-M   'P 1'
#
loop_
_entity.id
_entity.type
_entity.pdbx_description
1 polymer ?
#
loop_
_entity_poly.entity_id
_entity_poly.type
_entity_poly.pdbx_seq_one_letter_code
_entity_poly.pdbx_strand_id
1 'polypeptide(L)'
;MTSPLLTDLSGRIAATMRPLAAPATYRVVATFQGKAAAPAAAGATSLRITPPSGMDGVMAGDTFTVGGPTIKAVTVPAPVVDSTITVTFAPPLTAPIAAGAVVPLARSTDTPILAWIEAVEVARLTGTLIGSADVFVNVLAQTLPDEPRPGATILIGGRTLTVKSAQLDGAGAVWRILAGI
;
A
#
# COMPACT_ATOMS: atom_id res chain seq x y z
N MET A 1 -12.25 -12.96 22.07
CA MET A 1 -13.23 -11.96 22.54
C MET A 1 -12.50 -10.97 23.42
N THR A 2 -12.37 -9.70 23.01
CA THR A 2 -11.79 -8.65 23.85
C THR A 2 -12.76 -8.33 24.99
N SER A 3 -12.23 -8.16 26.20
CA SER A 3 -13.04 -7.77 27.36
C SER A 3 -13.70 -6.41 27.09
N PRO A 4 -14.99 -6.19 27.44
CA PRO A 4 -15.64 -4.88 27.34
C PRO A 4 -14.84 -3.75 27.99
N LEU A 5 -14.12 -4.06 29.08
CA LEU A 5 -13.24 -3.12 29.77
C LEU A 5 -12.05 -2.67 28.91
N LEU A 6 -11.46 -3.58 28.12
CA LEU A 6 -10.35 -3.24 27.22
C LEU A 6 -10.83 -2.38 26.06
N THR A 7 -12.03 -2.66 25.54
CA THR A 7 -12.65 -1.84 24.48
C THR A 7 -12.95 -0.42 24.97
N ASP A 8 -13.50 -0.26 26.18
CA ASP A 8 -13.73 1.06 26.78
C ASP A 8 -12.42 1.81 27.01
N LEU A 9 -11.42 1.13 27.59
CA LEU A 9 -10.10 1.71 27.83
C LEU A 9 -9.43 2.16 26.52
N SER A 10 -9.48 1.32 25.48
CA SER A 10 -8.98 1.66 24.14
C SER A 10 -9.62 2.94 23.62
N GLY A 11 -10.96 3.02 23.67
CA GLY A 11 -11.71 4.19 23.21
C GLY A 11 -11.34 5.47 23.96
N ARG A 12 -11.16 5.40 25.28
CA ARG A 12 -10.77 6.56 26.12
C ARG A 12 -9.34 7.03 25.83
N ILE A 13 -8.39 6.11 25.68
CA ILE A 13 -7.01 6.44 25.31
C ILE A 13 -7.00 7.07 23.91
N ALA A 14 -7.67 6.45 22.94
CA ALA A 14 -7.74 6.96 21.57
C ALA A 14 -8.36 8.38 21.51
N ALA A 15 -9.42 8.63 22.30
CA ALA A 15 -10.03 9.95 22.40
C ALA A 15 -9.07 10.99 22.99
N THR A 16 -8.29 10.60 24.01
CA THR A 16 -7.30 11.47 24.66
C THR A 16 -6.14 11.80 23.74
N MET A 17 -5.69 10.86 22.90
CA MET A 17 -4.58 11.06 21.96
C MET A 17 -4.99 11.79 20.67
N ARG A 18 -6.28 11.78 20.31
CA ARG A 18 -6.78 12.36 19.06
C ARG A 18 -6.32 13.79 18.77
N PRO A 19 -6.21 14.72 19.74
CA PRO A 19 -5.73 16.08 19.48
C PRO A 19 -4.28 16.16 18.99
N LEU A 20 -3.47 15.12 19.22
CA LEU A 20 -2.09 15.05 18.73
C LEU A 20 -2.00 14.59 17.26
N ALA A 21 -3.04 13.91 16.78
CA ALA A 21 -3.02 13.24 15.49
C ALA A 21 -3.43 14.18 14.34
N ALA A 22 -2.66 14.13 13.25
CA ALA A 22 -2.96 14.80 12.00
C ALA A 22 -3.50 13.81 10.96
N PRO A 23 -4.26 14.28 9.95
CA PRO A 23 -4.62 13.46 8.79
C PRO A 23 -3.38 12.95 8.07
N ALA A 24 -3.37 11.65 7.78
CA ALA A 24 -2.32 10.97 7.04
C ALA A 24 -2.93 9.88 6.14
N THR A 25 -2.12 9.32 5.25
CA THR A 25 -2.53 8.22 4.38
C THR A 25 -1.64 7.01 4.61
N TYR A 26 -2.25 5.86 4.91
CA TYR A 26 -1.58 4.58 4.90
C TYR A 26 -1.82 3.89 3.56
N ARG A 27 -0.75 3.59 2.83
CA ARG A 27 -0.78 3.02 1.49
C ARG A 27 -0.14 1.65 1.48
N VAL A 28 -0.89 0.67 0.98
CA VAL A 28 -0.41 -0.68 0.71
C VAL A 28 -0.34 -0.88 -0.79
N VAL A 29 0.77 -1.44 -1.28
CA VAL A 29 0.93 -1.80 -2.69
C VAL A 29 0.90 -3.32 -2.82
N ALA A 30 -0.12 -3.85 -3.49
CA ALA A 30 -0.18 -5.25 -3.86
C ALA A 30 0.33 -5.42 -5.30
N THR A 31 1.17 -6.43 -5.55
CA THR A 31 1.65 -6.75 -6.89
C THR A 31 1.05 -8.06 -7.39
N PHE A 32 0.42 -8.02 -8.56
CA PHE A 32 -0.16 -9.17 -9.25
C PHE A 32 0.68 -9.49 -10.49
N GLN A 33 1.01 -10.76 -10.68
CA GLN A 33 1.82 -11.21 -11.83
C GLN A 33 0.91 -11.76 -12.93
N GLY A 34 0.37 -10.87 -13.76
CA GLY A 34 -0.37 -11.26 -14.96
C GLY A 34 0.56 -11.71 -16.07
N LYS A 35 0.00 -12.30 -17.14
CA LYS A 35 0.74 -12.62 -18.37
C LYS A 35 0.06 -12.02 -19.58
N ALA A 36 0.80 -11.47 -20.53
CA ALA A 36 0.24 -11.03 -21.81
C ALA A 36 -0.42 -12.22 -22.53
N ALA A 37 -1.73 -12.15 -22.79
CA ALA A 37 -2.47 -13.22 -23.44
C ALA A 37 -2.19 -13.28 -24.96
N ALA A 38 -1.80 -12.14 -25.54
CA ALA A 38 -1.47 -11.98 -26.95
C ALA A 38 -0.29 -11.00 -27.09
N PRO A 39 0.45 -11.02 -28.21
CA PRO A 39 1.48 -10.02 -28.44
C PRO A 39 0.85 -8.62 -28.58
N ALA A 40 1.58 -7.60 -28.15
CA ALA A 40 1.21 -6.20 -28.33
C ALA A 40 2.36 -5.43 -28.98
N ALA A 41 2.04 -4.56 -29.93
CA ALA A 41 3.02 -3.74 -30.63
C ALA A 41 3.42 -2.50 -29.82
N ALA A 42 4.56 -1.90 -30.15
CA ALA A 42 4.84 -0.53 -29.72
C ALA A 42 3.72 0.42 -30.19
N GLY A 43 3.38 1.41 -29.37
CA GLY A 43 2.26 2.32 -29.59
C GLY A 43 0.91 1.81 -29.11
N ALA A 44 0.79 0.54 -28.69
CA ALA A 44 -0.46 0.03 -28.12
C ALA A 44 -0.81 0.76 -26.81
N THR A 45 -2.10 1.07 -26.65
CA THR A 45 -2.71 1.64 -25.43
C THR A 45 -3.61 0.63 -24.71
N SER A 46 -3.66 -0.60 -25.22
CA SER A 46 -4.37 -1.70 -24.59
C SER A 46 -3.56 -3.00 -24.65
N LEU A 47 -3.77 -3.86 -23.65
CA LEU A 47 -3.10 -5.15 -23.50
C LEU A 47 -4.09 -6.15 -22.94
N ARG A 48 -4.23 -7.29 -23.61
CA ARG A 48 -4.99 -8.42 -23.06
C ARG A 48 -4.07 -9.22 -22.14
N ILE A 49 -4.47 -9.42 -20.90
CA ILE A 49 -3.71 -10.19 -19.91
C ILE A 49 -4.51 -11.40 -19.42
N THR A 50 -3.82 -12.50 -19.14
CA THR A 50 -4.32 -13.57 -18.28
C THR A 50 -4.00 -13.18 -16.83
N PRO A 51 -5.03 -12.98 -15.98
CA PRO A 51 -4.83 -12.60 -14.58
C PRO A 51 -4.24 -13.78 -13.77
N PRO A 52 -3.48 -13.51 -12.69
CA PRO A 52 -3.19 -14.53 -11.70
C PRO A 52 -4.46 -14.90 -10.91
N SER A 53 -4.41 -16.01 -10.17
CA SER A 53 -5.50 -16.43 -9.28
C SER A 53 -5.82 -15.34 -8.25
N GLY A 54 -7.11 -15.09 -8.01
CA GLY A 54 -7.58 -14.11 -7.01
C GLY A 54 -7.61 -12.65 -7.49
N MET A 55 -7.42 -12.41 -8.79
CA MET A 55 -7.60 -11.09 -9.40
C MET A 55 -8.86 -11.07 -10.27
N ASP A 56 -9.89 -10.34 -9.82
CA ASP A 56 -11.18 -10.24 -10.50
C ASP A 56 -11.24 -9.16 -11.59
N GLY A 57 -10.19 -8.34 -11.69
CA GLY A 57 -10.10 -7.24 -12.64
C GLY A 57 -8.97 -6.27 -12.32
N VAL A 58 -8.82 -5.28 -13.19
CA VAL A 58 -7.97 -4.09 -12.98
C VAL A 58 -8.82 -2.89 -12.55
N MET A 59 -8.22 -2.00 -11.78
CA MET A 59 -8.80 -0.72 -11.37
C MET A 59 -8.07 0.43 -12.06
N ALA A 60 -8.76 1.56 -12.24
CA ALA A 60 -8.10 2.78 -12.69
C ALA A 60 -7.03 3.18 -11.67
N GLY A 61 -5.85 3.55 -12.16
CA GLY A 61 -4.68 3.87 -11.34
C GLY A 61 -3.80 2.67 -10.96
N ASP A 62 -4.20 1.43 -11.24
CA ASP A 62 -3.26 0.30 -11.21
C ASP A 62 -2.10 0.61 -12.16
N THR A 63 -0.87 0.27 -11.77
CA THR A 63 0.33 0.62 -12.56
C THR A 63 1.14 -0.61 -12.96
N PHE A 64 1.87 -0.51 -14.06
CA PHE A 64 2.79 -1.57 -14.48
C PHE A 64 3.92 -1.00 -15.35
N THR A 65 5.02 -1.75 -15.47
CA THR A 65 6.20 -1.35 -16.25
C THR A 65 6.60 -2.47 -17.21
N VAL A 66 5.93 -2.57 -18.36
CA VAL A 66 6.28 -3.47 -19.46
C VAL A 66 6.26 -2.74 -20.80
N GLY A 67 6.96 -3.27 -21.81
CA GLY A 67 7.07 -2.62 -23.12
C GLY A 67 7.77 -1.26 -23.04
N GLY A 68 8.81 -1.16 -22.20
CA GLY A 68 9.64 0.03 -21.98
C GLY A 68 9.71 0.47 -20.50
N PRO A 69 10.61 1.43 -20.18
CA PRO A 69 10.91 1.83 -18.80
C PRO A 69 9.83 2.73 -18.16
N THR A 70 8.99 3.38 -18.98
CA THR A 70 7.95 4.28 -18.48
C THR A 70 6.87 3.50 -17.74
N ILE A 71 6.45 3.96 -16.56
CA ILE A 71 5.30 3.41 -15.83
C ILE A 71 4.03 3.72 -16.61
N LYS A 72 3.20 2.71 -16.82
CA LYS A 72 1.86 2.84 -17.40
C LYS A 72 0.84 2.76 -16.28
N ALA A 73 -0.19 3.59 -16.36
CA ALA A 73 -1.34 3.55 -15.46
C ALA A 73 -2.58 3.08 -16.22
N VAL A 74 -3.34 2.18 -15.61
CA VAL A 74 -4.65 1.76 -16.11
C VAL A 74 -5.58 2.96 -16.05
N THR A 75 -6.19 3.30 -17.19
CA THR A 75 -7.06 4.47 -17.33
C THR A 75 -8.53 4.13 -17.10
N VAL A 76 -8.92 2.87 -17.35
CA VAL A 76 -10.30 2.40 -17.23
C VAL A 76 -10.32 1.07 -16.47
N PRO A 77 -11.16 0.90 -15.44
CA PRO A 77 -11.33 -0.39 -14.77
C PRO A 77 -11.88 -1.43 -15.75
N ALA A 78 -11.43 -2.68 -15.62
CA ALA A 78 -11.92 -3.76 -16.47
C ALA A 78 -11.98 -5.08 -15.68
N PRO A 79 -13.11 -5.81 -15.73
CA PRO A 79 -13.24 -7.12 -15.08
C PRO A 79 -12.54 -8.22 -15.88
N VAL A 80 -12.42 -9.40 -15.29
CA VAL A 80 -12.08 -10.63 -16.02
C VAL A 80 -13.27 -11.06 -16.89
N VAL A 81 -13.01 -11.24 -18.18
CA VAL A 81 -13.93 -11.78 -19.19
C VAL A 81 -13.21 -12.87 -19.98
N ASP A 82 -13.83 -14.04 -20.09
CA ASP A 82 -13.26 -15.21 -20.80
C ASP A 82 -11.80 -15.50 -20.40
N SER A 83 -11.55 -15.57 -19.09
CA SER A 83 -10.22 -15.81 -18.48
C SER A 83 -9.15 -14.76 -18.80
N THR A 84 -9.54 -13.58 -19.26
CA THR A 84 -8.62 -12.48 -19.59
C THR A 84 -9.14 -11.14 -19.13
N ILE A 85 -8.26 -10.15 -19.03
CA ILE A 85 -8.61 -8.74 -18.78
C ILE A 85 -8.08 -7.92 -19.95
N THR A 86 -8.90 -7.02 -20.50
CA THR A 86 -8.44 -6.00 -21.45
C THR A 86 -8.04 -4.75 -20.68
N VAL A 87 -6.73 -4.58 -20.48
CA VAL A 87 -6.18 -3.44 -19.75
C VAL A 87 -6.02 -2.28 -20.71
N THR A 88 -6.68 -1.15 -20.44
CA THR A 88 -6.47 0.12 -21.17
C THR A 88 -5.60 1.04 -20.34
N PHE A 89 -4.57 1.65 -20.93
CA PHE A 89 -3.55 2.37 -20.17
C PHE A 89 -2.92 3.54 -20.94
N ALA A 90 -2.26 4.41 -20.17
CA ALA A 90 -1.42 5.47 -20.68
C ALA A 90 -0.14 5.61 -19.82
N PRO A 91 0.99 6.07 -20.38
CA PRO A 91 1.24 6.31 -21.81
C PRO A 91 1.31 5.01 -22.63
N PRO A 92 1.28 5.07 -23.98
CA PRO A 92 1.40 3.89 -24.84
C PRO A 92 2.70 3.11 -24.62
N LEU A 93 2.73 1.84 -25.05
CA LEU A 93 3.95 1.04 -25.04
C LEU A 93 5.03 1.69 -25.93
N THR A 94 6.27 1.71 -25.48
CA THR A 94 7.40 2.20 -26.28
C THR A 94 8.14 1.06 -26.98
N ALA A 95 7.94 -0.18 -26.54
CA ALA A 95 8.48 -1.39 -27.14
C ALA A 95 7.41 -2.50 -27.19
N PRO A 96 7.50 -3.43 -28.16
CA PRO A 96 6.56 -4.55 -28.26
C PRO A 96 6.68 -5.50 -27.07
N ILE A 97 5.60 -6.24 -26.83
CA ILE A 97 5.50 -7.28 -25.79
C ILE A 97 5.09 -8.58 -26.48
N ALA A 98 5.79 -9.68 -26.18
CA ALA A 98 5.42 -11.00 -26.66
C ALA A 98 4.28 -11.62 -25.83
N ALA A 99 3.51 -12.53 -26.41
CA ALA A 99 2.59 -13.36 -25.64
C ALA A 99 3.35 -14.15 -24.55
N GLY A 100 2.71 -14.31 -23.39
CA GLY A 100 3.28 -14.97 -22.22
C GLY A 100 4.22 -14.11 -21.37
N ALA A 101 4.59 -12.91 -21.83
CA ALA A 101 5.41 -11.99 -21.04
C ALA A 101 4.72 -11.62 -19.72
N VAL A 102 5.47 -11.61 -18.62
CA VAL A 102 4.96 -11.26 -17.29
C VAL A 102 4.66 -9.76 -17.23
N VAL A 103 3.47 -9.42 -16.74
CA VAL A 103 2.98 -8.06 -16.53
C VAL A 103 2.75 -7.86 -15.04
N PRO A 104 3.72 -7.30 -14.29
CA PRO A 104 3.54 -7.00 -12.88
C PRO A 104 2.62 -5.78 -12.74
N LEU A 105 1.39 -6.01 -12.29
CA LEU A 105 0.43 -4.96 -11.97
C LEU A 105 0.51 -4.62 -10.49
N ALA A 106 0.83 -3.37 -10.18
CA ALA A 106 0.84 -2.81 -8.85
C ALA A 106 -0.46 -2.06 -8.58
N ARG A 107 -1.22 -2.50 -7.58
CA ARG A 107 -2.42 -1.83 -7.06
C ARG A 107 -2.08 -1.14 -5.75
N SER A 108 -2.31 0.17 -5.70
CA SER A 108 -2.20 0.93 -4.47
C SER A 108 -3.57 1.06 -3.82
N THR A 109 -3.65 0.72 -2.53
CA THR A 109 -4.83 0.97 -1.71
C THR A 109 -4.48 1.99 -0.64
N ASP A 110 -5.16 3.14 -0.69
CA ASP A 110 -4.96 4.24 0.24
C ASP A 110 -6.05 4.22 1.31
N THR A 111 -5.62 4.20 2.57
CA THR A 111 -6.49 4.27 3.75
C THR A 111 -6.24 5.60 4.46
N PRO A 112 -7.27 6.44 4.67
CA PRO A 112 -7.13 7.63 5.49
C PRO A 112 -6.95 7.21 6.95
N ILE A 113 -5.91 7.73 7.60
CA ILE A 113 -5.57 7.45 9.00
C ILE A 113 -5.38 8.74 9.79
N LEU A 114 -5.39 8.62 11.12
CA LEU A 114 -4.98 9.69 12.04
C LEU A 114 -3.70 9.29 12.74
N ALA A 115 -2.64 10.08 12.56
CA ALA A 115 -1.31 9.74 13.06
C ALA A 115 -0.50 10.96 13.51
N TRP A 116 0.51 10.72 14.35
CA TRP A 116 1.51 11.70 14.73
C TRP A 116 2.90 11.08 14.73
N ILE A 117 3.93 11.93 14.68
CA ILE A 117 5.33 11.51 14.62
C ILE A 117 6.01 11.81 15.95
N GLU A 118 6.74 10.82 16.46
CA GLU A 118 7.66 10.94 17.59
C GLU A 118 9.08 10.59 17.14
N ALA A 119 10.07 11.27 17.70
CA ALA A 119 11.47 10.92 17.48
C ALA A 119 11.78 9.55 18.11
N VAL A 120 12.65 8.77 17.46
CA VAL A 120 13.20 7.57 18.09
C VAL A 120 14.25 8.02 19.11
N GLU A 121 13.97 7.89 20.41
CA GLU A 121 15.04 7.92 21.40
C GLU A 121 15.92 6.68 21.19
N VAL A 122 17.20 6.91 20.86
CA VAL A 122 18.23 5.91 20.51
C VAL A 122 18.37 4.78 21.54
N ALA A 123 17.83 4.95 22.75
CA ALA A 123 17.99 4.03 23.87
C ALA A 123 17.07 2.79 23.86
N ARG A 124 16.10 2.68 22.96
CA ARG A 124 15.07 1.62 23.07
C ARG A 124 14.72 0.99 21.73
N LEU A 125 15.45 -0.08 21.35
CA LEU A 125 14.88 -1.29 20.75
C LEU A 125 15.99 -2.35 20.60
N THR A 126 15.87 -3.44 21.34
CA THR A 126 16.70 -4.63 21.20
C THR A 126 16.28 -5.38 19.93
N GLY A 127 17.18 -5.62 18.98
CA GLY A 127 16.93 -6.53 17.85
C GLY A 127 16.51 -5.92 16.52
N THR A 128 16.41 -4.59 16.39
CA THR A 128 16.13 -3.90 15.11
C THR A 128 17.15 -2.78 14.88
N LEU A 129 17.79 -2.75 13.71
CA LEU A 129 18.69 -1.68 13.32
C LEU A 129 17.89 -0.38 13.10
N ILE A 130 18.07 0.59 14.00
CA ILE A 130 17.49 1.93 13.88
C ILE A 130 18.40 2.77 12.98
N GLY A 131 17.87 3.23 11.84
CA GLY A 131 18.52 4.21 10.98
C GLY A 131 18.43 5.62 11.58
N SER A 132 19.38 6.50 11.26
CA SER A 132 19.42 7.88 11.76
C SER A 132 18.21 8.74 11.35
N ALA A 133 17.42 8.30 10.36
CA ALA A 133 16.22 8.97 9.87
C ALA A 133 14.91 8.29 10.31
N ASP A 134 15.00 7.23 11.13
CA ASP A 134 13.82 6.50 11.58
C ASP A 134 13.04 7.31 12.62
N VAL A 135 11.72 7.18 12.56
CA VAL A 135 10.77 7.82 13.46
C VAL A 135 9.76 6.79 13.95
N PHE A 136 9.12 7.08 15.09
CA PHE A 136 7.88 6.41 15.44
C PHE A 136 6.71 7.18 14.84
N VAL A 137 5.93 6.51 14.01
CA VAL A 137 4.63 7.00 13.58
C VAL A 137 3.59 6.30 14.42
N ASN A 138 2.92 7.04 15.28
CA ASN A 138 1.84 6.53 16.11
C ASN A 138 0.52 6.75 15.37
N VAL A 139 -0.25 5.68 15.20
CA VAL A 139 -1.51 5.68 14.44
C VAL A 139 -2.64 5.24 15.34
N LEU A 140 -3.75 5.97 15.34
CA LEU A 140 -4.95 5.57 16.08
C LEU A 140 -5.51 4.27 15.51
N ALA A 141 -5.59 3.22 16.34
CA ALA A 141 -5.88 1.87 15.90
C ALA A 141 -7.19 1.74 15.15
N GLN A 142 -8.23 2.46 15.58
CA GLN A 142 -9.54 2.47 14.94
C GLN A 142 -9.57 3.09 13.53
N THR A 143 -8.50 3.75 13.10
CA THR A 143 -8.41 4.33 11.75
C THR A 143 -7.72 3.42 10.75
N LEU A 144 -7.08 2.34 11.23
CA LEU A 144 -6.47 1.31 10.40
C LEU A 144 -7.43 0.13 10.27
N PRO A 145 -7.69 -0.39 9.06
CA PRO A 145 -8.56 -1.54 8.85
C PRO A 145 -7.92 -2.84 9.32
N ASP A 146 -6.59 -2.93 9.20
CA ASP A 146 -5.79 -4.12 9.49
C ASP A 146 -4.48 -3.73 10.18
N GLU A 147 -3.75 -4.73 10.69
CA GLU A 147 -2.39 -4.57 11.20
C GLU A 147 -1.45 -3.95 10.14
N PRO A 148 -0.65 -2.92 10.51
CA PRO A 148 0.32 -2.32 9.61
C PRO A 148 1.37 -3.33 9.13
N ARG A 149 1.61 -3.36 7.82
CA ARG A 149 2.49 -4.34 7.19
C ARG A 149 3.86 -3.72 6.93
N PRO A 150 4.97 -4.42 7.24
CA PRO A 150 6.29 -4.03 6.75
C PRO A 150 6.28 -3.83 5.23
N GLY A 151 6.91 -2.75 4.75
CA GLY A 151 6.94 -2.35 3.35
C GLY A 151 5.76 -1.50 2.87
N ALA A 152 4.69 -1.35 3.67
CA ALA A 152 3.67 -0.34 3.42
C ALA A 152 4.25 1.07 3.63
N THR A 153 3.58 2.10 3.10
CA THR A 153 4.03 3.49 3.22
C THR A 153 3.02 4.35 3.96
N ILE A 154 3.50 5.25 4.82
CA ILE A 154 2.70 6.28 5.48
C ILE A 154 3.07 7.64 4.90
N LEU A 155 2.07 8.37 4.42
CA LEU A 155 2.20 9.73 3.93
C LEU A 155 1.67 10.69 5.01
N ILE A 156 2.56 11.45 5.63
CA ILE A 156 2.22 12.38 6.72
C ILE A 156 3.10 13.63 6.64
N GLY A 157 2.49 14.81 6.72
CA GLY A 157 3.22 16.09 6.70
C GLY A 157 4.15 16.27 5.50
N GLY A 158 3.78 15.73 4.33
CA GLY A 158 4.59 15.76 3.11
C GLY A 158 5.75 14.75 3.05
N ARG A 159 5.91 13.90 4.07
CA ARG A 159 6.92 12.83 4.09
C ARG A 159 6.29 11.50 3.68
N THR A 160 7.04 10.70 2.94
CA THR A 160 6.73 9.28 2.70
C THR A 160 7.65 8.44 3.58
N LEU A 161 7.06 7.62 4.44
CA LEU A 161 7.78 6.79 5.40
C LEU A 161 7.41 5.33 5.15
N THR A 162 8.41 4.47 5.00
CA THR A 162 8.24 3.03 4.83
C THR A 162 8.16 2.36 6.18
N VAL A 163 7.10 1.59 6.40
CA VAL A 163 6.88 0.80 7.62
C VAL A 163 7.93 -0.31 7.70
N LYS A 164 8.65 -0.39 8.82
CA LYS A 164 9.61 -1.47 9.12
C LYS A 164 9.03 -2.49 10.09
N SER A 165 8.37 -2.00 11.13
CA SER A 165 7.69 -2.82 12.14
C SER A 165 6.57 -2.03 12.80
N ALA A 166 5.58 -2.73 13.34
CA ALA A 166 4.50 -2.14 14.10
C ALA A 166 4.23 -2.93 15.37
N GLN A 167 3.82 -2.24 16.43
CA GLN A 167 3.39 -2.85 17.68
C GLN A 167 2.14 -2.12 18.17
N LEU A 168 1.10 -2.89 18.49
CA LEU A 168 -0.09 -2.36 19.14
C LEU A 168 0.21 -2.16 20.63
N ASP A 169 -0.22 -1.02 21.19
CA ASP A 169 -0.12 -0.79 22.62
C ASP A 169 -0.99 -1.79 23.43
N GLY A 170 -0.70 -1.94 24.73
CA GLY A 170 -1.38 -2.92 25.57
C GLY A 170 -2.89 -2.69 25.72
N ALA A 171 -3.35 -1.47 25.47
CA ALA A 171 -4.77 -1.13 25.48
C ALA A 171 -5.46 -1.33 24.11
N GLY A 172 -4.70 -1.48 23.01
CA GLY A 172 -5.27 -1.61 21.67
C GLY A 172 -5.79 -0.28 21.10
N ALA A 173 -5.29 0.86 21.56
CA ALA A 173 -5.69 2.20 21.13
C ALA A 173 -4.79 2.77 20.03
N VAL A 174 -3.50 2.41 20.04
CA VAL A 174 -2.47 3.05 19.21
C VAL A 174 -1.50 2.02 18.65
N TRP A 175 -1.33 2.02 17.33
CA TRP A 175 -0.21 1.36 16.68
C TRP A 175 1.02 2.25 16.75
N ARG A 176 2.07 1.76 17.39
CA ARG A 176 3.39 2.38 17.35
C ARG A 176 4.20 1.76 16.22
N ILE A 177 4.48 2.54 15.19
CA ILE A 177 5.08 2.05 13.95
C ILE A 177 6.49 2.63 13.81
N LEU A 178 7.50 1.77 13.72
CA LEU A 178 8.84 2.20 13.30
C LEU A 178 8.84 2.36 11.79
N ALA A 179 9.15 3.56 11.31
CA ALA A 179 9.19 3.86 9.88
C ALA A 179 10.39 4.76 9.53
N GLY A 180 10.90 4.62 8.31
CA GLY A 180 12.03 5.37 7.80
C GLY A 180 11.91 5.66 6.31
N ILE A 181 12.82 6.47 5.78
CA ILE A 181 12.93 6.73 4.34
C ILE A 181 13.64 5.57 3.67
#